data_AF-A0A855GV74-F1
#
_entry.id   AF-A0A855GV74-F1
#
_cell.length_a   1.000
_cell.length_b   1.000
_cell.length_c   1.000
_cell.angle_alpha   90.00
_cell.angle_beta   90.00
_cell.angle_gamma   90.00
#
_symmetry.space_group_name_H-M   'P 1'
#
loop_
_entity.id
_entity.type
_entity.pdbx_description
1 polymer ?
#
loop_
_entity_poly.entity_id
_entity_poly.type
_entity_poly.pdbx_seq_one_letter_code
_entity_poly.pdbx_strand_id
1 'polypeptide(L)'
;MNKSITSLKFTKYFVILAFIITLLTSIVTISEFFSNSISNDLWHFSNRGLYYFGIYIIQCIILLMILIFTFQLMQKVDIADYFNTINHDKLLLIAILTIGYGGLNLAKKYLNASVEYSTLLNTTVETNLLLFILGIVILSSLFIYEESKKIKEENDLTI
;
A
#
# COMPACT_ATOMS: atom_id res chain seq x y z
N MET A 1 25.52 -5.33 16.27
CA MET A 1 25.30 -4.77 14.92
C MET A 1 24.66 -5.71 13.89
N ASN A 2 24.80 -7.05 13.95
CA ASN A 2 24.45 -7.92 12.80
C ASN A 2 22.97 -8.39 12.66
N LYS A 3 22.17 -8.37 13.76
CA LYS A 3 20.78 -8.85 13.72
C LYS A 3 19.79 -7.87 13.06
N SER A 4 20.05 -6.57 13.19
CA SER A 4 19.12 -5.50 12.78
C SER A 4 19.07 -5.35 11.24
N ILE A 5 20.21 -5.50 10.57
CA ILE A 5 20.32 -5.50 9.09
C ILE A 5 19.68 -6.78 8.49
N THR A 6 19.75 -7.90 9.21
CA THR A 6 19.21 -9.19 8.74
C THR A 6 17.68 -9.22 8.79
N SER A 7 17.04 -8.57 9.78
CA SER A 7 15.58 -8.47 9.85
C SER A 7 15.00 -7.60 8.72
N LEU A 8 15.65 -6.48 8.36
CA LEU A 8 15.25 -5.62 7.25
C LEU A 8 15.32 -6.34 5.89
N LYS A 9 16.34 -7.16 5.67
CA LYS A 9 16.45 -8.02 4.46
C LYS A 9 15.28 -9.00 4.35
N PHE A 10 14.83 -9.58 5.46
CA PHE A 10 13.70 -10.50 5.48
C PHE A 10 12.38 -9.79 5.14
N THR A 11 12.19 -8.57 5.65
CA THR A 11 10.98 -7.77 5.36
C THR A 11 10.83 -7.37 3.90
N LYS A 12 11.93 -7.23 3.15
CA LYS A 12 11.90 -6.97 1.70
C LYS A 12 11.20 -8.08 0.91
N TYR A 13 11.38 -9.35 1.29
CA TYR A 13 10.73 -10.48 0.62
C TYR A 13 9.22 -10.46 0.84
N PHE A 14 8.76 -10.04 2.01
CA PHE A 14 7.33 -9.88 2.28
C PHE A 14 6.69 -8.78 1.43
N VAL A 15 7.39 -7.67 1.19
CA VAL A 15 6.89 -6.62 0.29
C VAL A 15 6.81 -7.12 -1.15
N ILE A 16 7.81 -7.88 -1.62
CA ILE A 16 7.77 -8.51 -2.96
C ILE A 16 6.61 -9.50 -3.06
N LEU A 17 6.41 -10.34 -2.04
CA LEU A 17 5.30 -11.28 -2.00
C LEU A 17 3.95 -10.55 -2.05
N ALA A 18 3.79 -9.49 -1.26
CA ALA A 18 2.59 -8.64 -1.27
C ALA A 18 2.36 -7.99 -2.65
N PHE A 19 3.42 -7.61 -3.36
CA PHE A 19 3.34 -7.09 -4.71
C PHE A 19 2.80 -8.12 -5.71
N ILE A 20 3.32 -9.35 -5.66
CA ILE A 20 2.87 -10.45 -6.51
C ILE A 20 1.39 -10.77 -6.22
N ILE A 21 1.01 -10.89 -4.94
CA ILE A 21 -0.38 -11.16 -4.56
C ILE A 21 -1.29 -10.05 -5.06
N THR A 22 -0.93 -8.78 -4.85
CA THR A 22 -1.73 -7.63 -5.29
C THR A 22 -1.94 -7.63 -6.80
N LEU A 23 -0.91 -7.94 -7.59
CA LEU A 23 -1.04 -8.03 -9.04
C LEU A 23 -1.95 -9.19 -9.45
N LEU A 24 -1.77 -10.38 -8.87
CA LEU A 24 -2.59 -11.54 -9.17
C LEU A 24 -4.06 -11.31 -8.83
N THR A 25 -4.37 -10.79 -7.64
CA THR A 25 -5.77 -10.52 -7.24
C THR A 25 -6.39 -9.47 -8.13
N SER A 26 -5.68 -8.38 -8.40
CA SER A 26 -6.18 -7.31 -9.29
C SER A 26 -6.47 -7.83 -10.70
N ILE A 27 -5.56 -8.62 -11.28
CA ILE A 27 -5.75 -9.19 -12.63
C ILE A 27 -6.95 -10.12 -12.65
N VAL A 28 -7.08 -11.01 -11.66
CA VAL A 28 -8.20 -11.96 -11.56
C VAL A 28 -9.53 -11.20 -11.44
N THR A 29 -9.64 -10.26 -10.50
CA THR A 29 -10.87 -9.49 -10.29
C THR A 29 -11.24 -8.65 -11.51
N ILE A 30 -10.27 -8.02 -12.18
CA ILE A 30 -10.52 -7.25 -13.41
C ILE A 30 -10.97 -8.18 -14.54
N SER A 31 -10.34 -9.34 -14.69
CA SER A 31 -10.73 -10.33 -15.70
C SER A 31 -12.15 -10.86 -15.46
N GLU A 32 -12.49 -11.18 -14.21
CA GLU A 32 -13.83 -11.60 -13.81
C GLU A 32 -14.87 -10.50 -14.02
N PHE A 33 -14.49 -9.24 -13.81
CA PHE A 33 -15.37 -8.10 -14.11
C PHE A 33 -15.77 -8.04 -15.58
N PHE A 34 -14.82 -8.17 -16.50
CA PHE A 34 -15.10 -8.11 -17.94
C PHE A 34 -15.71 -9.40 -18.52
N SER A 35 -15.54 -10.55 -17.88
CA SER A 35 -16.15 -11.80 -18.34
C SER A 35 -17.59 -12.00 -17.85
N ASN A 36 -17.98 -11.31 -16.77
CA ASN A 36 -19.33 -11.43 -16.20
C ASN A 36 -20.39 -10.71 -17.05
N SER A 37 -21.57 -11.32 -17.17
CA SER A 37 -22.70 -10.78 -17.94
C SER A 37 -23.22 -9.42 -17.43
N ILE A 38 -22.99 -9.14 -16.14
CA ILE A 38 -23.30 -7.87 -15.47
C ILE A 38 -22.52 -6.68 -16.08
N SER A 39 -21.44 -6.95 -16.83
CA SER A 39 -20.63 -5.94 -17.52
C SER A 39 -21.14 -5.53 -18.90
N ASN A 40 -22.13 -6.24 -19.46
CA ASN A 40 -22.60 -5.99 -20.82
C ASN A 40 -23.36 -4.65 -20.98
N ASP A 41 -23.89 -4.10 -19.88
CA ASP A 41 -24.57 -2.79 -19.82
C ASP A 41 -23.67 -1.63 -19.33
N LEU A 42 -22.34 -1.78 -19.41
CA LEU A 42 -21.38 -0.78 -18.91
C LEU A 42 -21.35 0.52 -19.71
N TRP A 43 -21.83 0.54 -20.95
CA TRP A 43 -21.71 1.70 -21.84
C TRP A 43 -22.66 2.86 -21.49
N HIS A 44 -23.50 2.70 -20.47
CA HIS A 44 -24.30 3.78 -19.93
C HIS A 44 -23.56 4.50 -18.80
N PHE A 45 -23.25 5.78 -18.99
CA PHE A 45 -22.63 6.66 -17.99
C PHE A 45 -23.44 6.80 -16.68
N SER A 46 -24.71 6.37 -16.63
CA SER A 46 -25.49 6.33 -15.39
C SER A 46 -25.28 5.03 -14.59
N ASN A 47 -24.50 4.08 -15.10
CA ASN A 47 -24.29 2.79 -14.46
C ASN A 47 -23.36 2.96 -13.25
N ARG A 48 -23.96 2.88 -12.05
CA ARG A 48 -23.26 2.92 -10.75
C ARG A 48 -22.17 1.85 -10.63
N GLY A 49 -22.30 0.73 -11.33
CA GLY A 49 -21.28 -0.33 -11.39
C GLY A 49 -19.99 0.14 -12.05
N LEU A 50 -20.07 0.99 -13.08
CA LEU A 50 -18.88 1.54 -13.76
C LEU A 50 -18.11 2.49 -12.83
N TYR A 51 -18.80 3.33 -12.05
CA TYR A 51 -18.15 4.15 -11.02
C TYR A 51 -17.52 3.29 -9.91
N TYR A 52 -18.20 2.22 -9.49
CA TYR A 52 -17.68 1.30 -8.49
C TYR A 52 -16.40 0.59 -8.95
N PHE A 53 -16.36 0.19 -10.24
CA PHE A 53 -15.18 -0.34 -10.90
C PHE A 53 -14.06 0.69 -11.04
N GLY A 54 -14.38 1.93 -11.43
CA GLY A 54 -13.40 3.02 -11.48
C GLY A 54 -12.73 3.26 -10.13
N ILE A 55 -13.51 3.28 -9.04
CA ILE A 55 -12.94 3.37 -7.68
C ILE A 55 -12.02 2.18 -7.39
N TYR A 56 -12.43 0.96 -7.74
CA TYR A 56 -11.60 -0.23 -7.56
C TYR A 56 -10.24 -0.11 -8.29
N ILE A 57 -10.22 0.34 -9.55
CA ILE A 57 -8.97 0.56 -10.30
C ILE A 57 -8.07 1.59 -9.61
N ILE A 58 -8.64 2.71 -9.16
CA ILE A 58 -7.87 3.74 -8.44
C ILE A 58 -7.29 3.17 -7.14
N GLN A 59 -8.05 2.36 -6.40
CA GLN A 59 -7.59 1.67 -5.19
C GLN A 59 -6.40 0.73 -5.48
N CYS A 60 -6.46 -0.06 -6.56
CA CYS A 60 -5.34 -0.91 -6.98
C CYS A 60 -4.08 -0.09 -7.30
N ILE A 61 -4.21 1.01 -8.04
CA ILE A 61 -3.09 1.90 -8.37
C ILE A 61 -2.46 2.49 -7.10
N ILE A 62 -3.29 2.95 -6.16
CA ILE A 62 -2.83 3.46 -4.87
C ILE A 62 -2.05 2.39 -4.10
N LEU A 63 -2.57 1.16 -4.02
CA LEU A 63 -1.91 0.06 -3.32
C LEU A 63 -0.56 -0.29 -3.94
N LEU A 64 -0.47 -0.30 -5.29
CA LEU A 64 0.80 -0.51 -6.00
C LEU A 64 1.81 0.60 -5.70
N MET A 65 1.38 1.87 -5.68
CA MET A 65 2.26 2.98 -5.31
C MET A 65 2.79 2.84 -3.88
N ILE A 66 1.93 2.50 -2.92
CA ILE A 66 2.33 2.25 -1.51
C ILE A 66 3.38 1.14 -1.45
N LEU A 67 3.19 0.03 -2.18
CA LEU A 67 4.15 -1.06 -2.23
C LEU A 67 5.50 -0.62 -2.81
N ILE A 68 5.49 0.16 -3.89
CA ILE A 68 6.71 0.70 -4.51
C ILE A 68 7.48 1.57 -3.51
N PHE A 69 6.81 2.51 -2.83
CA PHE A 69 7.47 3.37 -1.85
C PHE A 69 7.97 2.60 -0.63
N THR A 70 7.19 1.62 -0.15
CA THR A 70 7.61 0.73 0.94
C THR A 70 8.87 -0.06 0.55
N PHE A 71 8.89 -0.61 -0.66
CA PHE A 71 10.06 -1.33 -1.17
C PHE A 71 11.28 -0.41 -1.30
N GLN A 72 11.09 0.82 -1.78
CA GLN A 72 12.17 1.81 -1.89
C GLN A 72 12.69 2.27 -0.52
N LEU A 73 11.83 2.36 0.50
CA LEU A 73 12.26 2.63 1.87
C LEU A 73 13.22 1.53 2.34
N MET A 74 12.89 0.27 2.08
CA MET A 74 13.72 -0.87 2.49
C MET A 74 15.06 -1.00 1.77
N GLN A 75 15.18 -0.49 0.54
CA GLN A 75 16.43 -0.55 -0.20
C GLN A 75 17.47 0.46 0.28
N LYS A 76 17.04 1.58 0.88
CA LYS A 76 17.88 2.73 1.21
C LYS A 76 18.10 2.95 2.70
N VAL A 77 17.77 1.97 3.55
CA VAL A 77 18.18 2.01 4.97
C VAL A 77 19.66 1.65 5.05
N ASP A 78 20.52 2.53 4.55
CA ASP A 78 21.96 2.49 4.78
C ASP A 78 22.29 3.45 5.93
N ILE A 79 23.22 3.03 6.79
CA ILE A 79 23.37 3.51 8.17
C ILE A 79 23.79 5.00 8.26
N ALA A 80 24.18 5.61 7.14
CA ALA A 80 24.63 6.99 7.08
C ALA A 80 23.52 8.03 6.78
N ASP A 81 22.28 7.60 6.49
CA ASP A 81 21.28 8.46 5.82
C ASP A 81 19.93 8.54 6.57
N TYR A 82 19.94 8.39 7.91
CA TYR A 82 18.72 8.32 8.72
C TYR A 82 17.94 9.65 8.82
N PHE A 83 18.60 10.79 8.63
CA PHE A 83 17.97 12.11 8.53
C PHE A 83 17.67 12.52 7.07
N ASN A 84 17.60 11.56 6.14
CA ASN A 84 17.33 11.88 4.74
C ASN A 84 15.86 12.28 4.54
N THR A 85 15.64 13.53 4.12
CA THR A 85 14.34 14.09 3.74
C THR A 85 13.58 13.22 2.74
N ILE A 86 14.29 12.45 1.91
CA ILE A 86 13.71 11.49 0.95
C ILE A 86 12.95 10.36 1.66
N ASN A 87 13.40 9.89 2.83
CA ASN A 87 12.71 8.84 3.58
C ASN A 87 11.47 9.40 4.28
N HIS A 88 11.56 10.62 4.82
CA HIS A 88 10.41 11.35 5.35
C HIS A 88 9.32 11.54 4.30
N ASP A 89 9.66 12.04 3.11
CA ASP A 89 8.69 12.33 2.06
C ASP A 89 7.98 11.07 1.56
N LYS A 90 8.69 9.94 1.48
CA LYS A 90 8.08 8.64 1.16
C LYS A 90 7.10 8.19 2.24
N LEU A 91 7.46 8.30 3.51
CA LEU A 91 6.57 7.95 4.62
C LEU A 91 5.31 8.82 4.62
N LEU A 92 5.47 10.13 4.41
CA LEU A 92 4.35 11.07 4.27
C LEU A 92 3.45 10.67 3.09
N LEU A 93 4.03 10.35 1.94
CA LEU A 93 3.27 10.00 0.76
C LEU A 93 2.55 8.65 0.91
N ILE A 94 3.18 7.66 1.55
CA ILE A 94 2.51 6.41 1.95
C ILE A 94 1.30 6.71 2.84
N ALA A 95 1.43 7.62 3.82
CA ALA A 95 0.34 7.98 4.71
C ALA A 95 -0.83 8.65 3.95
N ILE A 96 -0.53 9.64 3.08
CA ILE A 96 -1.54 10.31 2.25
C ILE A 96 -2.27 9.31 1.34
N LEU A 97 -1.52 8.42 0.68
CA LEU A 97 -2.08 7.38 -0.17
C LEU A 97 -2.97 6.40 0.62
N THR A 98 -2.56 6.02 1.82
CA THR A 98 -3.34 5.15 2.72
C THR A 98 -4.66 5.80 3.13
N ILE A 99 -4.62 7.10 3.48
CA ILE A 99 -5.83 7.88 3.79
C ILE A 99 -6.74 7.94 2.56
N GLY A 100 -6.17 8.21 1.38
CA GLY A 100 -6.91 8.22 0.11
C GLY A 100 -7.58 6.88 -0.19
N TYR A 101 -6.86 5.77 -0.01
CA TYR A 101 -7.41 4.42 -0.15
C TYR A 101 -8.61 4.19 0.79
N GLY A 102 -8.45 4.54 2.07
CA GLY A 102 -9.51 4.43 3.07
C GLY A 102 -10.73 5.30 2.73
N GLY A 103 -10.50 6.54 2.29
CA GLY A 103 -11.54 7.46 1.84
C GLY A 103 -12.34 6.91 0.65
N LEU A 104 -11.67 6.33 -0.35
CA LEU A 104 -12.33 5.66 -1.48
C LEU A 104 -13.15 4.44 -1.03
N ASN A 105 -12.65 3.69 -0.05
CA ASN A 105 -13.36 2.54 0.48
C ASN A 105 -14.66 2.95 1.21
N LEU A 106 -14.63 4.08 1.93
CA LEU A 106 -15.83 4.68 2.51
C LEU A 106 -16.78 5.21 1.42
N ALA A 107 -16.24 5.85 0.37
CA ALA A 107 -17.02 6.39 -0.74
C ALA A 107 -17.85 5.32 -1.46
N LYS A 108 -17.32 4.10 -1.60
CA LYS A 108 -18.05 2.94 -2.18
C LYS A 108 -19.41 2.70 -1.51
N LYS A 109 -19.52 2.91 -0.19
CA LYS A 109 -20.79 2.76 0.56
C LYS A 109 -21.89 3.70 0.07
N TYR A 110 -21.52 4.87 -0.45
CA TYR A 110 -22.47 5.90 -0.91
C TYR A 110 -22.85 5.77 -2.39
N LEU A 111 -22.17 4.92 -3.15
CA LEU A 111 -22.48 4.71 -4.56
C LEU A 111 -23.75 3.88 -4.79
N ASN A 112 -24.26 3.15 -3.78
CA ASN A 112 -25.45 2.30 -3.90
C ASN A 112 -25.45 1.44 -5.18
N ALA A 113 -24.33 0.78 -5.47
CA ALA A 113 -24.22 -0.18 -6.56
C ALA A 113 -25.00 -1.48 -6.22
N SER A 114 -25.33 -2.28 -7.23
CA SER A 114 -25.98 -3.58 -6.97
C SER A 114 -25.07 -4.48 -6.11
N VAL A 115 -25.69 -5.44 -5.43
CA VAL A 115 -24.98 -6.41 -4.58
C VAL A 115 -23.95 -7.20 -5.39
N GLU A 116 -24.24 -7.48 -6.66
CA GLU A 116 -23.36 -8.19 -7.57
C GLU A 116 -22.03 -7.44 -7.78
N TYR A 117 -22.07 -6.15 -8.11
CA TYR A 117 -20.85 -5.33 -8.24
C TYR A 117 -20.09 -5.21 -6.92
N SER A 118 -20.82 -5.06 -5.81
CA SER A 118 -20.21 -4.94 -4.48
C SER A 118 -19.50 -6.22 -4.05
N THR A 119 -20.02 -7.38 -4.46
CA THR A 119 -19.45 -8.70 -4.18
C THR A 119 -18.24 -8.97 -5.06
N LEU A 120 -18.35 -8.68 -6.36
CA LEU A 120 -17.27 -8.90 -7.34
C LEU A 120 -16.07 -7.98 -7.11
N LEU A 121 -16.32 -6.70 -6.78
CA LEU A 121 -15.29 -5.67 -6.59
C LEU A 121 -14.99 -5.42 -5.10
N ASN A 122 -15.10 -6.48 -4.31
CA ASN A 122 -14.80 -6.48 -2.88
C ASN A 122 -13.28 -6.34 -2.67
N THR A 123 -12.89 -5.37 -1.85
CA THR A 123 -11.48 -5.02 -1.57
C THR A 123 -10.96 -5.58 -0.26
N THR A 124 -11.59 -6.61 0.30
CA THR A 124 -11.20 -7.19 1.61
C THR A 124 -9.76 -7.69 1.56
N VAL A 125 -9.36 -8.37 0.48
CA VAL A 125 -8.01 -8.91 0.34
C VAL A 125 -6.98 -7.78 0.25
N GLU A 126 -7.25 -6.78 -0.57
CA GLU A 126 -6.42 -5.59 -0.76
C GLU A 126 -6.29 -4.77 0.52
N THR A 127 -7.37 -4.67 1.30
CA THR A 127 -7.38 -3.99 2.60
C THR A 127 -6.52 -4.73 3.62
N ASN A 128 -6.61 -6.07 3.66
CA ASN A 128 -5.76 -6.89 4.52
C ASN A 128 -4.27 -6.79 4.11
N LEU A 129 -3.99 -6.77 2.81
CA LEU A 129 -2.64 -6.53 2.29
C LEU A 129 -2.13 -5.14 2.69
N LEU A 130 -2.95 -4.10 2.57
CA LEU A 130 -2.61 -2.75 3.00
C LEU A 130 -2.24 -2.72 4.49
N LEU A 131 -3.04 -3.35 5.36
CA LEU A 131 -2.75 -3.45 6.79
C LEU A 131 -1.41 -4.16 7.05
N PHE A 132 -1.15 -5.25 6.34
CA PHE A 132 0.12 -5.97 6.41
C PHE A 132 1.31 -5.07 6.02
N ILE A 133 1.18 -4.31 4.93
CA ILE A 133 2.21 -3.38 4.46
C ILE A 133 2.41 -2.23 5.46
N LEU A 134 1.35 -1.70 6.06
CA LEU A 134 1.47 -0.67 7.10
C LEU A 134 2.23 -1.18 8.32
N GLY A 135 2.02 -2.44 8.73
CA GLY A 135 2.84 -3.07 9.77
C GLY A 135 4.33 -3.08 9.42
N ILE A 136 4.65 -3.38 8.17
CA ILE A 136 6.02 -3.32 7.64
C ILE A 136 6.60 -1.90 7.67
N VAL A 137 5.81 -0.90 7.27
CA VAL A 137 6.21 0.51 7.29
C VAL A 137 6.48 0.99 8.72
N ILE A 138 5.65 0.58 9.68
CA ILE A 138 5.84 0.87 11.10
C ILE A 138 7.15 0.26 11.61
N LEU A 139 7.40 -1.02 11.31
CA LEU A 139 8.66 -1.69 11.69
C LEU A 139 9.89 -0.98 11.10
N SER A 140 9.80 -0.57 9.83
CA SER A 140 10.87 0.18 9.16
C SER A 140 11.10 1.54 9.82
N SER A 141 10.02 2.23 10.21
CA SER A 141 10.09 3.53 10.88
C SER A 141 10.68 3.43 12.30
N LEU A 142 10.34 2.38 13.05
CA LEU A 142 10.92 2.11 14.37
C LEU A 142 12.43 1.87 14.28
N PHE A 143 12.87 1.12 13.27
CA PHE A 143 14.28 0.90 13.01
C PHE A 143 15.03 2.21 12.71
N ILE A 144 14.46 3.03 11.81
CA ILE A 144 15.01 4.35 11.49
C ILE A 144 15.12 5.20 12.75
N TYR A 145 14.10 5.19 13.61
CA TYR A 145 14.09 5.93 14.87
C TYR A 145 15.17 5.46 15.85
N GLU A 146 15.30 4.15 16.09
CA GLU A 146 16.30 3.59 17.01
C GLU A 146 17.73 3.94 16.59
N GLU A 147 18.03 3.83 15.30
CA GLU A 147 19.36 4.15 14.78
C GLU A 147 19.60 5.67 14.79
N SER A 148 18.59 6.49 14.49
CA SER A 148 18.68 7.96 14.62
C SER A 148 19.00 8.38 16.05
N LYS A 149 18.41 7.70 17.05
CA LYS A 149 18.65 7.96 18.47
C LYS A 149 20.09 7.64 18.86
N LYS A 150 20.64 6.50 18.42
CA LYS A 150 22.03 6.11 18.70
C LYS A 150 23.04 7.13 18.16
N ILE A 151 22.84 7.60 16.93
CA ILE A 151 23.71 8.62 16.32
C ILE A 151 23.66 9.93 17.11
N LYS A 152 22.47 10.33 17.57
CA LYS A 152 22.33 11.52 18.41
C LYS A 152 23.10 11.36 19.73
N GLU A 153 22.99 10.20 20.39
CA GLU A 153 23.72 9.92 21.62
C GLU A 153 25.24 9.91 21.40
N GLU A 154 25.74 9.35 20.30
CA GLU A 154 27.18 9.37 19.96
C GLU A 154 27.70 10.80 19.69
N ASN A 155 26.93 11.62 18.97
CA ASN A 155 27.31 13.00 18.66
C ASN A 155 27.19 13.93 19.88
N ASP A 156 26.21 13.72 20.76
CA ASP A 156 26.08 14.47 22.01
C ASP A 156 27.20 14.13 23.01
N LEU A 157 27.84 12.95 22.89
CA LEU A 157 28.99 12.52 23.70
C LEU A 157 30.35 13.00 23.16
N THR A 158 30.40 13.57 21.95
CA THR A 158 31.64 14.02 21.28
C THR A 158 31.81 15.54 21.22
N ILE A 159 30.87 16.31 21.79
CA ILE A 159 30.98 17.76 22.04
C ILE A 159 31.39 18.00 23.50
#